data_AF-A0A522A519-F1
#
_entry.id   AF-A0A522A519-F1
#
_cell.length_a   1.000
_cell.length_b   1.000
_cell.length_c   1.000
_cell.angle_alpha   90.00
_cell.angle_beta   90.00
_cell.angle_gamma   90.00
#
_symmetry.space_group_name_H-M   'P 1'
#
loop_
_entity.id
_entity.type
_entity.pdbx_description
1 polymer ?
#
loop_
_entity_poly.entity_id
_entity_poly.type
_entity_poly.pdbx_seq_one_letter_code
_entity_poly.pdbx_strand_id
1 'polypeptide(L)'
;QRVKDAIVDHFRAIDGTRPGVDVADPDILINARLHRGRLALSLDFSGASLHRRGYRARQLTAPLKENLAAALLLRAGWPEIAAAGGELLDPMCGSGTLVIEAALMAGDIAPGLLRERFGFHAWRAFDAALWDELIAAAAARRASGIERLPRLEGRDWDPAAIAISRANAEAAGLGDRVRFERGQLDDLGAHGTTGLVITNPPYGERLGDAQELVATYSELGAAIKRQCAGWRAAIITANPDLGHALGLKAERRYQFFNGALASQLLICSIHTADQAAAAREFHEARAEQHRAGITMLANRLVKNRRRLAPWVKREEIQCYRLYDADLPEYAVAIDCYGEAVHVQEYAPPATVAEATARRRLGEVAAAIAEVLQPDPGLVFTKRRERQSGTSQYQPLGDGSNMGVFQVREGRAVFEVDLASYLDTGLFLDHRPV
;
A
#
# COMPACT_ATOMS: atom_id res chain seq x y z
N GLN A 1 7.89 27.66 33.20
CA GLN A 1 8.31 28.62 34.24
C GLN A 1 9.77 29.04 34.10
N ARG A 2 10.77 28.18 34.35
CA ARG A 2 12.21 28.56 34.31
C ARG A 2 12.67 29.23 33.00
N VAL A 3 12.23 28.74 31.84
CA VAL A 3 12.57 29.34 30.53
C VAL A 3 12.06 30.79 30.43
N LYS A 4 10.80 31.02 30.83
CA LYS A 4 10.17 32.34 30.85
C LYS A 4 10.90 33.29 31.81
N ASP A 5 11.22 32.82 33.01
CA ASP A 5 11.93 33.64 34.00
C ASP A 5 13.33 34.02 33.48
N ALA A 6 14.06 33.10 32.85
CA ALA A 6 15.36 33.39 32.23
C ALA A 6 15.28 34.44 31.11
N ILE A 7 14.24 34.42 30.29
CA ILE A 7 14.01 35.46 29.26
C ILE A 7 13.73 36.81 29.93
N VAL A 8 12.86 36.84 30.93
CA VAL A 8 12.54 38.08 31.65
C VAL A 8 13.79 38.68 32.30
N ASP A 9 14.60 37.84 32.95
CA ASP A 9 15.84 38.29 33.61
C ASP A 9 16.87 38.81 32.60
N HIS A 10 16.92 38.22 31.39
CA HIS A 10 17.77 38.71 30.31
C HIS A 10 17.39 40.13 29.86
N PHE A 11 16.10 40.40 29.61
CA PHE A 11 15.65 41.75 29.23
C PHE A 11 15.87 42.76 30.36
N ARG A 12 15.56 42.39 31.61
CA ARG A 12 15.82 43.24 32.78
C ARG A 12 17.29 43.63 32.92
N ALA A 13 18.21 42.71 32.62
CA ALA A 13 19.65 42.98 32.66
C ALA A 13 20.12 43.91 31.53
N ILE A 14 19.44 43.90 30.38
CA ILE A 14 19.82 44.72 29.21
C ILE A 14 19.30 46.15 29.33
N ASP A 15 18.01 46.33 29.60
CA ASP A 15 17.35 47.63 29.54
C ASP A 15 16.36 47.88 30.69
N GLY A 16 16.33 46.99 31.70
CA GLY A 16 15.43 47.11 32.85
C GLY A 16 13.98 46.74 32.55
N THR A 17 13.62 46.40 31.31
CA THR A 17 12.24 46.10 30.93
C THR A 17 11.85 44.66 31.27
N ARG A 18 10.56 44.44 31.52
CA ARG A 18 9.97 43.10 31.66
C ARG A 18 9.00 42.88 30.50
N PRO A 19 9.26 41.92 29.59
CA PRO A 19 8.31 41.60 28.54
C PRO A 19 6.99 41.07 29.14
N GLY A 20 5.88 41.47 28.53
CA GLY A 20 4.55 40.98 28.86
C GLY A 20 4.38 39.49 28.53
N VAL A 21 3.43 38.82 29.18
CA VAL A 21 3.10 37.42 28.90
C VAL A 21 1.61 37.33 28.64
N ASP A 22 1.24 37.08 27.40
CA ASP A 22 -0.11 36.71 26.98
C ASP A 22 -0.12 35.22 26.62
N VAL A 23 -0.95 34.44 27.32
CA VAL A 23 -1.08 32.99 27.09
C VAL A 23 -2.12 32.69 26.00
N ALA A 24 -3.08 33.59 25.79
CA ALA A 24 -4.14 33.42 24.81
C ALA A 24 -3.66 33.85 23.42
N ASP A 25 -2.95 34.99 23.34
CA ASP A 25 -2.55 35.58 22.08
C ASP A 25 -1.12 36.13 22.08
N PRO A 26 -0.08 35.28 22.19
CA PRO A 26 1.30 35.75 22.21
C PRO A 26 1.77 36.28 20.83
N ASP A 27 2.52 37.36 20.87
CA ASP A 27 3.27 37.88 19.72
C ASP A 27 4.41 36.92 19.32
N ILE A 28 5.17 36.46 20.32
CA ILE A 28 6.28 35.53 20.16
C ILE A 28 6.02 34.31 21.03
N LEU A 29 5.82 33.16 20.39
CA LEU A 29 5.68 31.87 21.07
C LEU A 29 7.02 31.13 21.05
N ILE A 30 7.48 30.70 22.23
CA ILE A 30 8.74 29.98 22.41
C ILE A 30 8.42 28.56 22.86
N ASN A 31 8.80 27.60 22.02
CA ASN A 31 8.63 26.18 22.29
C ASN A 31 9.89 25.65 22.99
N ALA A 32 9.69 24.91 24.08
CA ALA A 32 10.73 24.23 24.83
C ALA A 32 10.48 22.72 24.82
N ARG A 33 11.35 21.96 24.16
CA ARG A 33 11.26 20.49 24.06
C ARG A 33 12.42 19.84 24.79
N LEU A 34 12.14 19.15 25.89
CA LEU A 34 13.11 18.32 26.60
C LEU A 34 12.96 16.87 26.16
N HIS A 35 14.01 16.30 25.58
CA HIS A 35 14.03 14.90 25.21
C HIS A 35 15.40 14.28 25.48
N ARG A 36 15.43 13.19 26.25
CA ARG A 36 16.67 12.47 26.63
C ARG A 36 17.78 13.40 27.15
N GLY A 37 17.42 14.30 28.07
CA GLY A 37 18.35 15.25 28.68
C GLY A 37 18.75 16.46 27.81
N ARG A 38 18.34 16.52 26.53
CA ARG A 38 18.58 17.66 25.65
C ARG A 38 17.37 18.59 25.61
N LEU A 39 17.58 19.86 25.99
CA LEU A 39 16.59 20.92 25.84
C LEU A 39 16.80 21.63 24.50
N ALA A 40 15.79 21.61 23.64
CA ALA A 40 15.72 22.44 22.44
C ALA A 40 14.75 23.59 22.67
N LEU A 41 15.19 24.81 22.36
CA LEU A 41 14.35 26.01 22.34
C LEU A 41 14.16 26.45 20.88
N SER A 42 12.95 26.85 20.51
CA SER A 42 12.65 27.35 19.16
C SER A 42 11.57 28.43 19.20
N LEU A 43 11.64 29.36 18.25
CA LEU A 43 10.55 30.30 17.98
C LEU A 43 9.49 29.61 17.11
N ASP A 44 8.22 29.79 17.46
CA ASP A 44 7.11 29.35 16.65
C ASP A 44 6.71 30.45 15.65
N PHE A 45 7.03 30.20 14.38
CA PHE A 45 6.73 31.12 13.29
C PHE A 45 5.32 30.92 12.71
N SER A 46 4.63 29.85 13.09
CA SER A 46 3.25 29.62 12.65
C SER A 46 2.27 30.45 13.49
N GLY A 47 2.56 30.63 14.78
CA GLY A 47 1.62 31.21 15.75
C GLY A 47 0.48 30.21 15.99
N ALA A 48 -0.69 30.45 15.41
CA ALA A 48 -1.75 29.45 15.38
C ALA A 48 -1.34 28.22 14.56
N SER A 49 -1.75 27.01 14.98
CA SER A 49 -1.51 25.78 14.20
C SER A 49 -1.89 25.95 12.73
N LEU A 50 -1.01 25.53 11.83
CA LEU A 50 -1.16 25.70 10.37
C LEU A 50 -2.35 24.95 9.79
N HIS A 51 -2.93 24.00 10.53
CA HIS A 51 -4.17 23.38 10.06
C HIS A 51 -5.33 24.40 10.02
N ARG A 52 -5.26 25.51 10.75
CA ARG A 52 -6.28 26.56 10.65
C ARG A 52 -5.96 27.45 9.45
N ARG A 53 -6.61 27.19 8.32
CA ARG A 53 -6.38 27.90 7.04
C ARG A 53 -6.99 29.28 7.01
N GLY A 54 -8.05 29.48 7.79
CA GLY A 54 -8.85 30.71 7.81
C GLY A 54 -10.28 30.51 7.30
N TYR A 55 -10.59 29.42 6.58
CA TYR A 55 -11.91 29.23 5.97
C TYR A 55 -12.95 28.51 6.83
N ARG A 56 -12.58 27.95 7.99
CA ARG A 56 -13.50 27.15 8.83
C ARG A 56 -14.43 28.06 9.63
N ALA A 57 -15.47 28.55 8.97
CA ALA A 57 -16.49 29.43 9.55
C ALA A 57 -17.47 28.67 10.48
N ARG A 58 -17.81 27.42 10.15
CA ARG A 58 -18.70 26.56 10.95
C ARG A 58 -18.15 25.13 11.07
N GLN A 59 -18.47 24.45 12.16
CA GLN A 59 -17.94 23.12 12.47
C GLN A 59 -19.04 22.12 12.79
N LEU A 60 -18.88 20.90 12.27
CA LEU A 60 -19.58 19.71 12.76
C LEU A 60 -18.78 19.12 13.92
N THR A 61 -19.36 18.15 14.63
CA THR A 61 -18.67 17.35 15.63
C THR A 61 -17.56 16.51 14.97
N ALA A 62 -16.35 16.52 15.55
CA ALA A 62 -15.18 15.73 15.11
C ALA A 62 -14.82 15.81 13.60
N PRO A 63 -14.64 17.02 13.03
CA PRO A 63 -14.33 17.14 11.63
C PRO A 63 -12.87 16.75 11.33
N LEU A 64 -12.64 16.20 10.14
CA LEU A 64 -11.29 15.93 9.63
C LEU A 64 -10.46 17.21 9.67
N LYS A 65 -9.26 17.14 10.29
CA LYS A 65 -8.30 18.25 10.22
C LYS A 65 -7.84 18.39 8.78
N GLU A 66 -7.78 19.61 8.28
CA GLU A 66 -7.53 19.84 6.87
C GLU A 66 -6.10 19.44 6.49
N ASN A 67 -5.13 19.37 7.42
CA ASN A 67 -3.76 18.94 7.10
C ASN A 67 -3.71 17.43 6.87
N LEU A 68 -4.57 16.69 7.57
CA LEU A 68 -4.82 15.30 7.29
C LEU A 68 -5.56 15.15 5.96
N ALA A 69 -6.59 15.95 5.69
CA ALA A 69 -7.28 15.96 4.39
C ALA A 69 -6.31 16.18 3.22
N ALA A 70 -5.41 17.16 3.32
CA ALA A 70 -4.34 17.38 2.36
C ALA A 70 -3.45 16.13 2.20
N ALA A 71 -3.00 15.52 3.30
CA ALA A 71 -2.20 14.31 3.22
C ALA A 71 -2.94 13.14 2.53
N LEU A 72 -4.23 12.99 2.77
CA LEU A 72 -5.06 11.95 2.15
C LEU A 72 -5.21 12.18 0.64
N LEU A 73 -5.46 13.41 0.21
CA LEU A 73 -5.52 13.80 -1.20
C LEU A 73 -4.19 13.53 -1.92
N LEU A 74 -3.06 13.89 -1.31
CA LEU A 74 -1.73 13.57 -1.85
C LEU A 74 -1.52 12.05 -1.98
N ARG A 75 -1.93 11.26 -0.97
CA ARG A 75 -1.80 9.79 -1.01
C ARG A 75 -2.75 9.14 -2.02
N ALA A 76 -3.88 9.77 -2.30
CA ALA A 76 -4.81 9.36 -3.34
C ALA A 76 -4.33 9.71 -4.76
N GLY A 77 -3.30 10.57 -4.89
CA GLY A 77 -2.80 11.06 -6.18
C GLY A 77 -3.72 12.11 -6.80
N TRP A 78 -4.39 12.91 -5.97
CA TRP A 78 -5.25 13.99 -6.44
C TRP A 78 -4.54 15.01 -7.34
N PRO A 79 -3.32 15.51 -7.02
CA PRO A 79 -2.66 16.50 -7.88
C PRO A 79 -2.48 16.03 -9.32
N GLU A 80 -2.09 14.77 -9.52
CA GLU A 80 -1.91 14.19 -10.85
C GLU A 80 -3.24 14.00 -11.58
N ILE A 81 -4.29 13.57 -10.87
CA ILE A 81 -5.65 13.43 -11.43
C ILE A 81 -6.20 14.80 -11.84
N ALA A 82 -6.07 15.81 -10.98
CA ALA A 82 -6.52 17.17 -11.26
C ALA A 82 -5.77 17.81 -12.45
N ALA A 83 -4.45 17.62 -12.53
CA ALA A 83 -3.64 18.11 -13.65
C ALA A 83 -4.02 17.45 -14.99
N ALA A 84 -4.54 16.22 -14.97
CA ALA A 84 -5.10 15.53 -16.13
C ALA A 84 -6.56 15.94 -16.44
N GLY A 85 -7.15 16.89 -15.69
CA GLY A 85 -8.53 17.34 -15.84
C GLY A 85 -9.58 16.42 -15.21
N GLY A 86 -9.15 15.48 -14.35
CA GLY A 86 -10.05 14.56 -13.65
C GLY A 86 -10.86 15.27 -12.56
N GLU A 87 -12.09 14.78 -12.35
CA GLU A 87 -13.03 15.34 -11.37
C GLU A 87 -12.73 14.85 -9.95
N LEU A 88 -13.27 15.53 -8.94
CA LEU A 88 -13.31 15.03 -7.56
C LEU A 88 -14.73 14.99 -7.03
N LEU A 89 -15.05 13.90 -6.35
CA LEU A 89 -16.32 13.72 -5.65
C LEU A 89 -16.09 13.23 -4.22
N ASP A 90 -16.77 13.84 -3.25
CA ASP A 90 -16.94 13.31 -1.91
C ASP A 90 -18.43 13.05 -1.61
N PRO A 91 -18.91 11.80 -1.66
CA PRO A 91 -20.34 11.47 -1.49
C PRO A 91 -20.87 11.57 -0.05
N MET A 92 -20.01 11.80 0.94
CA MET A 92 -20.39 12.03 2.35
C MET A 92 -19.49 13.12 2.93
N CYS A 93 -19.61 14.32 2.36
CA CYS A 93 -18.61 15.37 2.50
C CYS A 93 -18.59 16.05 3.87
N GLY A 94 -19.66 15.91 4.68
CA GLY A 94 -19.81 16.58 5.95
C GLY A 94 -19.55 18.07 5.83
N SER A 95 -18.52 18.56 6.51
CA SER A 95 -18.10 19.96 6.49
C SER A 95 -17.40 20.44 5.21
N GLY A 96 -17.24 19.56 4.20
CA GLY A 96 -16.65 19.87 2.90
C GLY A 96 -15.11 19.94 2.88
N THR A 97 -14.45 19.51 3.96
CA THR A 97 -12.99 19.72 4.13
C THR A 97 -12.16 19.07 3.01
N LEU A 98 -12.49 17.84 2.59
CA LEU A 98 -11.77 17.15 1.51
C LEU A 98 -11.91 17.89 0.17
N VAL A 99 -13.12 18.32 -0.17
CA VAL A 99 -13.40 19.04 -1.42
C VAL A 99 -12.73 20.43 -1.42
N ILE A 100 -12.75 21.14 -0.30
CA ILE A 100 -12.09 22.45 -0.19
C ILE A 100 -10.57 22.32 -0.30
N GLU A 101 -9.92 21.41 0.44
CA GLU A 101 -8.48 21.21 0.32
C GLU A 101 -8.08 20.70 -1.08
N ALA A 102 -8.92 19.90 -1.73
CA ALA A 102 -8.72 19.49 -3.11
C ALA A 102 -8.73 20.69 -4.08
N ALA A 103 -9.67 21.62 -3.90
CA ALA A 103 -9.73 22.85 -4.67
C ALA A 103 -8.50 23.73 -4.43
N LEU A 104 -8.05 23.87 -3.17
CA LEU A 104 -6.83 24.60 -2.84
C LEU A 104 -5.60 24.00 -3.56
N MET A 105 -5.49 22.67 -3.59
CA MET A 105 -4.40 21.97 -4.29
C MET A 105 -4.47 22.16 -5.81
N ALA A 106 -5.62 21.93 -6.42
CA ALA A 106 -5.79 22.00 -7.87
C ALA A 106 -5.64 23.45 -8.39
N GLY A 107 -6.09 24.43 -7.61
CA GLY A 107 -5.99 25.86 -7.94
C GLY A 107 -4.67 26.51 -7.52
N ASP A 108 -3.69 25.73 -7.07
CA ASP A 108 -2.40 26.22 -6.56
C ASP A 108 -2.54 27.36 -5.52
N ILE A 109 -3.55 27.23 -4.66
CA ILE A 109 -3.89 28.23 -3.64
C ILE A 109 -3.08 27.93 -2.38
N ALA A 110 -2.24 28.88 -1.98
CA ALA A 110 -1.40 28.71 -0.80
C ALA A 110 -2.28 28.51 0.47
N PRO A 111 -2.04 27.48 1.28
CA PRO A 111 -2.87 27.17 2.46
C PRO A 111 -2.81 28.25 3.55
N GLY A 112 -1.79 29.12 3.49
CA GLY A 112 -1.62 30.24 4.39
C GLY A 112 -2.26 31.55 3.93
N LEU A 113 -2.82 31.61 2.71
CA LEU A 113 -3.24 32.87 2.08
C LEU A 113 -4.37 33.60 2.82
N LEU A 114 -5.26 32.84 3.48
CA LEU A 114 -6.39 33.39 4.24
C LEU A 114 -6.07 33.60 5.72
N ARG A 115 -4.81 33.35 6.13
CA ARG A 115 -4.40 33.55 7.51
C ARG A 115 -4.00 35.00 7.72
N GLU A 116 -4.62 35.64 8.70
CA GLU A 116 -4.35 37.04 9.05
C GLU A 116 -3.00 37.21 9.75
N ARG A 117 -2.58 36.23 10.57
CA ARG A 117 -1.36 36.34 11.37
C ARG A 117 -0.51 35.06 11.38
N PHE A 118 0.80 35.27 11.38
CA PHE A 118 1.83 34.27 11.65
C PHE A 118 2.70 34.71 12.82
N GLY A 119 3.34 33.76 13.50
CA GLY A 119 4.19 34.03 14.67
C GLY A 119 5.48 34.78 14.36
N PHE A 120 5.87 34.87 13.08
CA PHE A 120 7.02 35.67 12.66
C PHE A 120 6.71 37.17 12.51
N HIS A 121 5.45 37.61 12.46
CA HIS A 121 5.14 39.04 12.24
C HIS A 121 5.67 39.97 13.34
N ALA A 122 5.76 39.48 14.58
CA ALA A 122 6.34 40.23 15.69
C ALA A 122 7.85 40.01 15.87
N TRP A 123 8.47 39.19 15.02
CA TRP A 123 9.90 38.93 15.11
C TRP A 123 10.68 40.14 14.60
N ARG A 124 11.66 40.59 15.37
CA ARG A 124 12.51 41.74 15.03
C ARG A 124 13.15 41.68 13.64
N ALA A 125 13.46 40.49 13.13
CA ALA A 125 14.06 40.30 11.82
C ALA A 125 13.03 40.01 10.71
N PHE A 126 11.74 40.24 10.97
CA PHE A 126 10.69 40.14 9.96
C PHE A 126 10.95 41.12 8.82
N ASP A 127 11.02 40.58 7.61
CA ASP A 127 11.16 41.36 6.38
C ASP A 127 9.79 41.53 5.74
N ALA A 128 9.19 42.70 5.96
CA ALA A 128 7.87 43.03 5.44
C ALA A 128 7.85 43.08 3.91
N ALA A 129 8.93 43.55 3.26
CA ALA A 129 8.99 43.65 1.81
C ALA A 129 9.02 42.27 1.15
N LEU A 130 9.81 41.35 1.70
CA LEU A 130 9.82 39.95 1.26
C LEU A 130 8.45 39.28 1.47
N TRP A 131 7.80 39.55 2.61
CA TRP A 131 6.47 39.00 2.87
C TRP A 131 5.42 39.48 1.88
N ASP A 132 5.40 40.79 1.59
CA ASP A 132 4.49 41.37 0.60
C ASP A 132 4.72 40.77 -0.79
N GLU A 133 5.98 40.53 -1.19
CA GLU A 133 6.33 39.82 -2.42
C GLU A 133 5.75 38.39 -2.45
N LEU A 134 5.92 37.63 -1.36
CA LEU A 134 5.41 36.27 -1.25
C LEU A 134 3.87 36.21 -1.30
N ILE A 135 3.19 37.15 -0.65
CA ILE A 135 1.73 37.27 -0.69
C ILE A 135 1.25 37.62 -2.10
N ALA A 136 1.91 38.58 -2.77
CA ALA A 136 1.59 38.94 -4.15
C ALA A 136 1.76 37.74 -5.10
N ALA A 137 2.86 36.98 -4.97
CA ALA A 137 3.10 35.78 -5.75
C ALA A 137 2.04 34.69 -5.49
N ALA A 138 1.65 34.47 -4.23
CA ALA A 138 0.60 33.52 -3.87
C ALA A 138 -0.78 33.93 -4.39
N ALA A 139 -1.10 35.23 -4.35
CA ALA A 139 -2.34 35.78 -4.90
C ALA A 139 -2.41 35.63 -6.42
N ALA A 140 -1.30 35.87 -7.13
CA ALA A 140 -1.21 35.67 -8.58
C ALA A 140 -1.42 34.19 -8.97
N ARG A 141 -0.80 33.26 -8.22
CA ARG A 141 -1.01 31.80 -8.41
C ARG A 141 -2.47 31.40 -8.23
N ARG A 142 -3.11 31.88 -7.15
CA ARG A 142 -4.55 31.67 -6.90
C ARG A 142 -5.41 32.19 -8.07
N ALA A 143 -5.17 33.42 -8.51
CA ALA A 143 -5.95 34.02 -9.60
C ALA A 143 -5.87 33.18 -10.88
N SER A 144 -4.68 32.70 -11.22
CA SER A 144 -4.47 31.83 -12.38
C SER A 144 -5.09 30.42 -12.21
N GLY A 145 -4.95 29.83 -11.02
CA GLY A 145 -5.37 28.45 -10.78
C GLY A 145 -6.87 28.28 -10.62
N ILE A 146 -7.58 29.25 -10.02
CA ILE A 146 -9.03 29.19 -9.81
C ILE A 146 -9.80 29.03 -11.12
N GLU A 147 -9.34 29.65 -12.20
CA GLU A 147 -9.99 29.58 -13.52
C GLU A 147 -9.91 28.18 -14.14
N ARG A 148 -8.94 27.36 -13.74
CA ARG A 148 -8.68 26.02 -14.28
C ARG A 148 -9.12 24.90 -13.36
N LEU A 149 -9.87 25.19 -12.31
CA LEU A 149 -10.32 24.16 -11.38
C LEU A 149 -11.16 23.11 -12.11
N PRO A 150 -10.87 21.81 -11.92
CA PRO A 150 -11.74 20.76 -12.42
C PRO A 150 -13.04 20.76 -11.64
N ARG A 151 -13.99 19.93 -12.08
CA ARG A 151 -15.25 19.74 -11.35
C ARG A 151 -14.98 19.11 -9.98
N LEU A 152 -15.38 19.81 -8.92
CA LEU A 152 -15.18 19.43 -7.53
C LEU A 152 -16.55 19.45 -6.83
N GLU A 153 -17.00 18.30 -6.36
CA GLU A 153 -18.32 18.16 -5.74
C GLU A 153 -18.26 17.43 -4.38
N GLY A 154 -19.06 17.93 -3.44
CA GLY A 154 -19.38 17.23 -2.19
C GLY A 154 -20.89 17.00 -2.08
N ARG A 155 -21.26 15.79 -1.70
CA ARG A 155 -22.65 15.42 -1.37
C ARG A 155 -22.74 14.96 0.07
N ASP A 156 -23.88 15.21 0.69
CA ASP A 156 -24.22 14.69 2.00
C ASP A 156 -25.73 14.57 2.12
N TRP A 157 -26.20 13.61 2.91
CA TRP A 157 -27.64 13.42 3.14
C TRP A 157 -28.18 14.47 4.12
N ASP A 158 -27.31 14.97 5.02
CA ASP A 158 -27.64 15.94 6.05
C ASP A 158 -27.62 17.38 5.49
N PRO A 159 -28.77 18.08 5.43
CA PRO A 159 -28.81 19.46 4.97
C PRO A 159 -28.00 20.44 5.85
N ALA A 160 -27.80 20.13 7.14
CA ALA A 160 -26.97 20.97 8.02
C ALA A 160 -25.49 20.89 7.63
N ALA A 161 -25.00 19.69 7.29
CA ALA A 161 -23.66 19.50 6.75
C ALA A 161 -23.44 20.27 5.44
N ILE A 162 -24.42 20.24 4.52
CA ILE A 162 -24.39 21.02 3.27
C ILE A 162 -24.34 22.53 3.52
N ALA A 163 -25.14 23.04 4.47
CA ALA A 163 -25.09 24.45 4.83
C ALA A 163 -23.71 24.86 5.38
N ILE A 164 -23.07 23.99 6.17
CA ILE A 164 -21.74 24.23 6.74
C ILE A 164 -20.66 24.18 5.64
N SER A 165 -20.70 23.20 4.74
CA SER A 165 -19.71 23.09 3.66
C SER A 165 -19.76 24.25 2.69
N ARG A 166 -20.96 24.73 2.34
CA ARG A 166 -21.15 25.97 1.54
C ARG A 166 -20.55 27.20 2.23
N ALA A 167 -20.86 27.41 3.51
CA ALA A 167 -20.30 28.53 4.27
C ALA A 167 -18.77 28.47 4.38
N ASN A 168 -18.20 27.27 4.55
CA ASN A 168 -16.75 27.08 4.56
C ASN A 168 -16.11 27.33 3.18
N ALA A 169 -16.78 26.95 2.09
CA ALA A 169 -16.32 27.22 0.73
C ALA A 169 -16.39 28.71 0.39
N GLU A 170 -17.44 29.40 0.81
CA GLU A 170 -17.55 30.87 0.71
C GLU A 170 -16.43 31.56 1.47
N ALA A 171 -16.16 31.15 2.71
CA ALA A 171 -15.04 31.67 3.51
C ALA A 171 -13.66 31.34 2.90
N ALA A 172 -13.55 30.25 2.12
CA ALA A 172 -12.36 29.94 1.34
C ALA A 172 -12.24 30.78 0.04
N GLY A 173 -13.29 31.53 -0.31
CA GLY A 173 -13.43 32.23 -1.58
C GLY A 173 -13.50 31.28 -2.78
N LEU A 174 -14.23 30.17 -2.60
CA LEU A 174 -14.47 29.09 -3.56
C LEU A 174 -15.97 28.78 -3.76
N GLY A 175 -16.88 29.58 -3.21
CA GLY A 175 -18.32 29.27 -3.17
C GLY A 175 -18.98 29.06 -4.55
N ASP A 176 -18.47 29.72 -5.59
CA ASP A 176 -18.88 29.60 -6.99
C ASP A 176 -18.05 28.56 -7.79
N ARG A 177 -17.04 27.95 -7.16
CA ARG A 177 -16.05 27.06 -7.81
C ARG A 177 -16.16 25.61 -7.37
N VAL A 178 -16.71 25.34 -6.20
CA VAL A 178 -17.00 23.99 -5.72
C VAL A 178 -18.49 23.83 -5.50
N ARG A 179 -19.03 22.65 -5.80
CA ARG A 179 -20.46 22.37 -5.70
C ARG A 179 -20.73 21.50 -4.47
N PHE A 180 -21.64 21.96 -3.60
CA PHE A 180 -22.11 21.17 -2.47
C PHE A 180 -23.61 20.98 -2.56
N GLU A 181 -24.06 19.72 -2.60
CA GLU A 181 -25.46 19.37 -2.78
C GLU A 181 -25.93 18.31 -1.81
N ARG A 182 -27.22 18.38 -1.50
CA ARG A 182 -27.85 17.27 -0.78
C ARG A 182 -27.98 16.09 -1.73
N GLY A 183 -27.54 14.92 -1.31
CA GLY A 183 -27.60 13.70 -2.13
C GLY A 183 -27.65 12.44 -1.29
N GLN A 184 -28.07 11.34 -1.92
CA GLN A 184 -28.00 9.98 -1.37
C GLN A 184 -26.99 9.16 -2.19
N LEU A 185 -26.66 7.96 -1.73
CA LEU A 185 -25.67 7.09 -2.39
C LEU A 185 -26.21 6.42 -3.67
N ASP A 186 -27.50 6.52 -3.95
CA ASP A 186 -28.11 5.98 -5.17
C ASP A 186 -27.68 6.76 -6.43
N ASP A 187 -27.46 8.08 -6.31
CA ASP A 187 -26.88 8.95 -7.33
C ASP A 187 -25.70 9.76 -6.76
N LEU A 188 -24.50 9.39 -7.20
CA LEU A 188 -23.26 10.05 -6.79
C LEU A 188 -22.97 11.32 -7.59
N GLY A 189 -23.57 11.50 -8.78
CA GLY A 189 -23.30 12.67 -9.62
C GLY A 189 -21.89 12.72 -10.21
N ALA A 190 -21.32 11.57 -10.58
CA ALA A 190 -20.08 11.53 -11.35
C ALA A 190 -20.40 11.83 -12.83
N HIS A 191 -19.70 12.80 -13.45
CA HIS A 191 -19.99 13.24 -14.81
C HIS A 191 -18.85 13.00 -15.82
N GLY A 192 -17.66 12.63 -15.33
CA GLY A 192 -16.48 12.30 -16.14
C GLY A 192 -16.14 10.81 -16.23
N THR A 193 -15.21 10.48 -17.13
CA THR A 193 -14.63 9.13 -17.28
C THR A 193 -13.41 8.88 -16.41
N THR A 194 -12.84 9.94 -15.82
CA THR A 194 -11.71 9.88 -14.89
C THR A 194 -11.92 10.85 -13.75
N GLY A 195 -11.48 10.46 -12.56
CA GLY A 195 -11.60 11.29 -11.37
C GLY A 195 -11.20 10.55 -10.11
N LEU A 196 -11.38 11.23 -8.99
CA LEU A 196 -11.16 10.72 -7.64
C LEU A 196 -12.47 10.80 -6.86
N VAL A 197 -12.98 9.65 -6.43
CA VAL A 197 -13.97 9.61 -5.35
C VAL A 197 -13.22 9.43 -4.03
N ILE A 198 -13.28 10.43 -3.15
CA ILE A 198 -12.62 10.40 -1.85
C ILE A 198 -13.61 10.75 -0.76
N THR A 199 -13.69 9.94 0.29
CA THR A 199 -14.68 10.18 1.33
C THR A 199 -14.26 9.66 2.69
N ASN A 200 -14.83 10.29 3.72
CA ASN A 200 -14.59 10.01 5.12
C ASN A 200 -15.89 9.54 5.80
N PRO A 201 -16.37 8.31 5.50
CA PRO A 201 -17.63 7.82 6.03
C PRO A 201 -17.62 7.76 7.56
N PRO A 202 -18.79 7.72 8.21
CA PRO A 202 -18.87 7.39 9.63
C PRO A 202 -18.26 6.00 9.92
N TYR A 203 -17.64 5.82 11.09
CA TYR A 203 -16.99 4.53 11.44
C TYR A 203 -17.67 3.75 12.57
N GLY A 204 -18.69 4.32 13.22
CA GLY A 204 -19.39 3.71 14.35
C GLY A 204 -18.49 3.55 15.57
N GLU A 205 -18.44 4.55 16.45
CA GLU A 205 -17.59 4.50 17.66
C GLU A 205 -18.14 3.51 18.72
N ARG A 206 -19.37 3.02 18.56
CA ARG A 206 -19.98 2.00 19.41
C ARG A 206 -20.31 0.74 18.61
N LEU A 207 -20.27 -0.42 19.28
CA LEU A 207 -20.51 -1.74 18.68
C LEU A 207 -21.86 -1.88 17.95
N GLY A 208 -22.92 -1.19 18.41
CA GLY A 208 -24.23 -1.18 17.74
C GLY A 208 -24.22 -0.42 16.41
N ASP A 209 -23.54 0.72 16.38
CA ASP A 209 -23.41 1.58 15.20
C ASP A 209 -22.68 0.88 14.05
N ALA A 210 -21.73 -0.02 14.37
CA ALA A 210 -20.96 -0.72 13.35
C ALA A 210 -21.82 -1.68 12.50
N GLN A 211 -22.82 -2.35 13.09
CA GLN A 211 -23.70 -3.25 12.32
C GLN A 211 -24.63 -2.46 11.37
N GLU A 212 -25.14 -1.32 11.83
CA GLU A 212 -25.98 -0.44 11.00
C GLU A 212 -25.18 0.15 9.83
N LEU A 213 -23.90 0.43 10.04
CA LEU A 213 -23.02 0.99 9.01
C LEU A 213 -22.57 -0.01 7.94
N VAL A 214 -22.67 -1.32 8.17
CA VAL A 214 -22.33 -2.32 7.13
C VAL A 214 -23.18 -2.11 5.87
N ALA A 215 -24.47 -1.80 6.03
CA ALA A 215 -25.37 -1.52 4.92
C ALA A 215 -24.90 -0.27 4.15
N THR A 216 -24.60 0.83 4.86
CA THR A 216 -24.11 2.07 4.26
C THR A 216 -22.79 1.87 3.49
N TYR A 217 -21.83 1.13 4.05
CA TYR A 217 -20.56 0.83 3.35
C TYR A 217 -20.79 -0.05 2.12
N SER A 218 -21.70 -1.03 2.21
CA SER A 218 -22.06 -1.88 1.06
C SER A 218 -22.71 -1.07 -0.06
N GLU A 219 -23.65 -0.18 0.29
CA GLU A 219 -24.30 0.74 -0.65
C GLU A 219 -23.30 1.71 -1.29
N LEU A 220 -22.40 2.30 -0.49
CA LEU A 220 -21.33 3.16 -0.98
C LEU A 220 -20.44 2.44 -1.99
N GLY A 221 -19.98 1.24 -1.64
CA GLY A 221 -19.15 0.42 -2.52
C GLY A 221 -19.85 0.07 -3.83
N ALA A 222 -21.14 -0.29 -3.77
CA ALA A 222 -21.95 -0.55 -4.95
C ALA A 222 -22.16 0.70 -5.81
N ALA A 223 -22.43 1.84 -5.19
CA ALA A 223 -22.59 3.13 -5.87
C ALA A 223 -21.32 3.55 -6.61
N ILE A 224 -20.17 3.48 -5.95
CA ILE A 224 -18.85 3.78 -6.54
C ILE A 224 -18.59 2.87 -7.75
N LYS A 225 -18.85 1.56 -7.65
CA LYS A 225 -18.68 0.63 -8.78
C LYS A 225 -19.58 0.97 -9.97
N ARG A 226 -20.84 1.34 -9.71
CA ARG A 226 -21.81 1.64 -10.76
C ARG A 226 -21.51 2.96 -11.47
N GLN A 227 -21.04 3.96 -10.74
CA GLN A 227 -21.06 5.36 -11.21
C GLN A 227 -19.67 5.96 -11.43
N CYS A 228 -18.61 5.38 -10.85
CA CYS A 228 -17.25 5.90 -10.93
C CYS A 228 -16.33 4.95 -11.73
N ALA A 229 -16.85 4.27 -12.75
CA ALA A 229 -16.05 3.42 -13.62
C ALA A 229 -14.93 4.22 -14.30
N GLY A 230 -13.69 3.72 -14.26
CA GLY A 230 -12.49 4.43 -14.71
C GLY A 230 -11.84 5.34 -13.66
N TRP A 231 -12.48 5.55 -12.51
CA TRP A 231 -11.97 6.45 -11.47
C TRP A 231 -11.09 5.73 -10.45
N ARG A 232 -10.40 6.52 -9.64
CA ARG A 232 -9.79 6.04 -8.40
C ARG A 232 -10.74 6.32 -7.23
N ALA A 233 -10.81 5.37 -6.30
CA ALA A 233 -11.51 5.54 -5.04
C ALA A 233 -10.51 5.57 -3.86
N ALA A 234 -10.69 6.51 -2.94
CA ALA A 234 -9.91 6.67 -1.73
C ALA A 234 -10.84 6.75 -0.51
N ILE A 235 -10.98 5.66 0.23
CA ILE A 235 -11.95 5.57 1.33
C ILE A 235 -11.20 5.55 2.65
N ILE A 236 -11.55 6.48 3.55
CA ILE A 236 -11.06 6.44 4.92
C ILE A 236 -11.92 5.45 5.72
N THR A 237 -11.29 4.61 6.55
CA THR A 237 -12.01 3.84 7.57
C THR A 237 -11.15 3.65 8.83
N ALA A 238 -11.77 3.70 10.01
CA ALA A 238 -11.16 3.26 11.26
C ALA A 238 -11.47 1.79 11.60
N ASN A 239 -12.39 1.16 10.87
CA ASN A 239 -12.85 -0.20 11.09
C ASN A 239 -12.55 -1.08 9.84
N PRO A 240 -11.65 -2.08 9.96
CA PRO A 240 -11.34 -2.99 8.86
C PRO A 240 -12.55 -3.77 8.31
N ASP A 241 -13.51 -4.13 9.17
CA ASP A 241 -14.69 -4.91 8.77
C ASP A 241 -15.64 -4.06 7.91
N LEU A 242 -15.84 -2.78 8.27
CA LEU A 242 -16.55 -1.83 7.41
C LEU A 242 -15.82 -1.62 6.08
N GLY A 243 -14.48 -1.58 6.11
CA GLY A 243 -13.67 -1.57 4.89
C GLY A 243 -13.90 -2.78 3.98
N HIS A 244 -14.16 -3.96 4.55
CA HIS A 244 -14.49 -5.16 3.79
C HIS A 244 -15.89 -5.08 3.16
N ALA A 245 -16.85 -4.49 3.87
CA ALA A 245 -18.23 -4.30 3.40
C ALA A 245 -18.33 -3.46 2.11
N LEU A 246 -17.36 -2.58 1.81
CA LEU A 246 -17.28 -1.86 0.53
C LEU A 246 -17.28 -2.80 -0.69
N GLY A 247 -16.81 -4.05 -0.54
CA GLY A 247 -16.64 -4.98 -1.65
C GLY A 247 -15.67 -4.48 -2.72
N LEU A 248 -14.83 -3.50 -2.42
CA LEU A 248 -13.80 -2.94 -3.29
C LEU A 248 -12.44 -3.56 -2.96
N LYS A 249 -11.69 -3.96 -3.98
CA LYS A 249 -10.35 -4.51 -3.79
C LYS A 249 -9.35 -3.36 -3.65
N ALA A 250 -8.91 -3.10 -2.42
CA ALA A 250 -7.85 -2.14 -2.15
C ALA A 250 -6.51 -2.61 -2.73
N GLU A 251 -5.89 -1.77 -3.55
CA GLU A 251 -4.53 -1.95 -4.09
C GLU A 251 -3.47 -1.49 -3.11
N ARG A 252 -3.77 -0.43 -2.35
CA ARG A 252 -2.87 0.14 -1.34
C ARG A 252 -3.65 0.50 -0.09
N ARG A 253 -2.98 0.42 1.05
CA ARG A 253 -3.50 0.81 2.35
C ARG A 253 -2.47 1.67 3.06
N TYR A 254 -2.86 2.83 3.56
CA TYR A 254 -1.99 3.70 4.34
C TYR A 254 -2.54 3.89 5.75
N GLN A 255 -1.72 3.64 6.77
CA GLN A 255 -2.06 3.90 8.17
C GLN A 255 -1.88 5.38 8.49
N PHE A 256 -2.81 5.94 9.26
CA PHE A 256 -2.73 7.30 9.80
C PHE A 256 -3.56 7.45 11.08
N PHE A 257 -3.54 8.65 11.66
CA PHE A 257 -4.34 8.98 12.85
C PHE A 257 -5.28 10.14 12.57
N ASN A 258 -6.59 9.93 12.73
CA ASN A 258 -7.58 11.00 12.76
C ASN A 258 -7.78 11.43 14.23
N GLY A 259 -7.02 12.44 14.66
CA GLY A 259 -6.90 12.74 16.09
C GLY A 259 -6.16 11.62 16.81
N ALA A 260 -6.80 10.99 17.80
CA ALA A 260 -6.26 9.81 18.50
C ALA A 260 -6.67 8.48 17.84
N LEU A 261 -7.62 8.50 16.91
CA LEU A 261 -8.17 7.31 16.29
C LEU A 261 -7.23 6.80 15.19
N ALA A 262 -6.76 5.56 15.32
CA ALA A 262 -6.04 4.88 14.25
C ALA A 262 -6.99 4.62 13.08
N SER A 263 -6.58 4.98 11.87
CA SER A 263 -7.41 4.88 10.67
C SER A 263 -6.57 4.50 9.45
N GLN A 264 -7.25 4.06 8.40
CA GLN A 264 -6.65 3.59 7.17
C GLN A 264 -7.25 4.31 5.97
N LEU A 265 -6.42 4.58 4.97
CA LEU A 265 -6.84 5.04 3.66
C LEU A 265 -6.75 3.85 2.71
N LEU A 266 -7.88 3.43 2.16
CA LEU A 266 -7.99 2.37 1.17
C LEU A 266 -7.98 2.99 -0.22
N ILE A 267 -6.98 2.65 -1.03
CA ILE A 267 -6.91 3.09 -2.45
C ILE A 267 -7.35 1.93 -3.34
N CYS A 268 -8.36 2.18 -4.18
CA CYS A 268 -8.92 1.20 -5.11
C CYS A 268 -9.00 1.82 -6.51
N SER A 269 -8.66 1.06 -7.55
CA SER A 269 -9.05 1.43 -8.91
C SER A 269 -10.42 0.86 -9.24
N ILE A 270 -11.28 1.68 -9.83
CA ILE A 270 -12.60 1.26 -10.26
C ILE A 270 -12.51 0.99 -11.76
N HIS A 271 -12.39 -0.28 -12.12
CA HIS A 271 -12.26 -0.68 -13.51
C HIS A 271 -13.57 -0.50 -14.28
N THR A 272 -13.47 -0.12 -15.55
CA THR A 272 -14.61 -0.22 -16.47
C THR A 272 -15.00 -1.69 -16.69
N ALA A 273 -16.21 -1.94 -17.20
CA ALA A 273 -16.66 -3.30 -17.49
C ALA A 273 -15.68 -4.06 -18.40
N ASP A 274 -15.17 -3.38 -19.43
CA ASP A 274 -14.19 -3.95 -20.37
C ASP A 274 -12.85 -4.24 -19.70
N GLN A 275 -12.34 -3.32 -18.88
CA GLN A 275 -11.11 -3.53 -18.11
C GLN A 275 -11.25 -4.70 -17.13
N ALA A 276 -12.41 -4.81 -16.47
CA ALA A 276 -12.71 -5.91 -15.55
C ALA A 276 -12.89 -7.24 -16.29
N ALA A 277 -13.44 -7.25 -17.50
CA ALA A 277 -13.54 -8.43 -18.35
C ALA A 277 -12.15 -8.89 -18.83
N ALA A 278 -11.35 -7.98 -19.38
CA ALA A 278 -9.99 -8.26 -19.83
C ALA A 278 -9.09 -8.77 -18.69
N ALA A 279 -9.19 -8.17 -17.50
CA ALA A 279 -8.46 -8.65 -16.33
C ALA A 279 -8.86 -10.07 -15.91
N ARG A 280 -10.18 -10.39 -15.95
CA ARG A 280 -10.68 -11.74 -15.65
C ARG A 280 -10.19 -12.75 -16.68
N GLU A 281 -10.34 -12.46 -17.95
CA GLU A 281 -9.87 -13.31 -19.05
C GLU A 281 -8.36 -13.57 -18.96
N PHE A 282 -7.56 -12.53 -18.68
CA PHE A 282 -6.13 -12.67 -18.47
C PHE A 282 -5.80 -13.58 -17.27
N HIS A 283 -6.51 -13.42 -16.16
CA HIS A 283 -6.31 -14.25 -14.98
C HIS A 283 -6.73 -15.71 -15.21
N GLU A 284 -7.85 -15.94 -15.90
CA GLU A 284 -8.33 -17.27 -16.26
C GLU A 284 -7.37 -17.97 -17.22
N ALA A 285 -6.93 -17.27 -18.28
CA ALA A 285 -5.94 -17.81 -19.22
C ALA A 285 -4.63 -18.17 -18.53
N ARG A 286 -4.16 -17.35 -17.58
CA ARG A 286 -2.96 -17.64 -16.80
C ARG A 286 -3.14 -18.82 -15.84
N ALA A 287 -4.30 -18.95 -15.21
CA ALA A 287 -4.62 -20.08 -14.35
C ALA A 287 -4.71 -21.38 -15.16
N GLU A 288 -5.26 -21.32 -16.36
CA GLU A 288 -5.33 -22.45 -17.29
C GLU A 288 -3.95 -22.87 -17.78
N GLN A 289 -3.11 -21.91 -18.18
CA GLN A 289 -1.72 -22.19 -18.54
C GLN A 289 -0.95 -22.86 -17.40
N HIS A 290 -1.17 -22.40 -16.16
CA HIS A 290 -0.54 -23.00 -14.98
C HIS A 290 -0.99 -24.46 -14.77
N ARG A 291 -2.30 -24.75 -14.88
CA ARG A 291 -2.81 -26.13 -14.80
C ARG A 291 -2.27 -27.01 -15.92
N ALA A 292 -2.27 -26.52 -17.16
CA ALA A 292 -1.75 -27.26 -18.30
C ALA A 292 -0.27 -27.63 -18.14
N GLY A 293 0.54 -26.73 -17.56
CA GLY A 293 1.94 -26.99 -17.21
C GLY A 293 2.10 -28.14 -16.21
N ILE A 294 1.34 -28.11 -15.10
CA ILE A 294 1.33 -29.17 -14.09
C ILE A 294 0.95 -30.52 -14.73
N THR A 295 -0.15 -30.56 -15.49
CA THR A 295 -0.62 -31.79 -16.15
C THR A 295 0.40 -32.34 -17.14
N MET A 296 1.06 -31.48 -17.92
CA MET A 296 2.09 -31.91 -18.88
C MET A 296 3.27 -32.57 -18.17
N LEU A 297 3.78 -31.94 -17.11
CA LEU A 297 4.89 -32.49 -16.34
C LEU A 297 4.48 -33.78 -15.62
N ALA A 298 3.31 -33.82 -14.99
CA ALA A 298 2.76 -35.01 -14.33
C ALA A 298 2.66 -36.20 -15.30
N ASN A 299 2.12 -35.98 -16.49
CA ASN A 299 2.05 -37.00 -17.55
C ASN A 299 3.45 -37.51 -17.95
N ARG A 300 4.44 -36.62 -18.01
CA ARG A 300 5.82 -37.00 -18.31
C ARG A 300 6.43 -37.85 -17.20
N LEU A 301 6.23 -37.49 -15.94
CA LEU A 301 6.68 -38.26 -14.78
C LEU A 301 6.05 -39.67 -14.76
N VAL A 302 4.75 -39.78 -15.01
CA VAL A 302 4.05 -41.08 -15.11
C VAL A 302 4.66 -41.95 -16.21
N LYS A 303 4.92 -41.37 -17.39
CA LYS A 303 5.51 -42.09 -18.53
C LYS A 303 6.92 -42.59 -18.20
N ASN A 304 7.75 -41.74 -17.61
CA ASN A 304 9.11 -42.12 -17.23
C ASN A 304 9.11 -43.21 -16.15
N ARG A 305 8.26 -43.07 -15.12
CA ARG A 305 8.12 -44.08 -14.06
C ARG A 305 7.72 -45.45 -14.62
N ARG A 306 6.75 -45.49 -15.54
CA ARG A 306 6.33 -46.73 -16.21
C ARG A 306 7.44 -47.35 -17.06
N ARG A 307 8.21 -46.53 -17.78
CA ARG A 307 9.33 -46.99 -18.60
C ARG A 307 10.47 -47.56 -17.76
N LEU A 308 10.78 -46.92 -16.63
CA LEU A 308 11.91 -47.28 -15.77
C LEU A 308 11.58 -48.45 -14.82
N ALA A 309 10.30 -48.67 -14.47
CA ALA A 309 9.90 -49.68 -13.49
C ALA A 309 10.44 -51.09 -13.74
N PRO A 310 10.46 -51.64 -14.97
CA PRO A 310 11.04 -52.96 -15.23
C PRO A 310 12.55 -53.01 -14.96
N TRP A 311 13.28 -51.95 -15.30
CA TRP A 311 14.71 -51.83 -15.07
C TRP A 311 15.02 -51.68 -13.59
N VAL A 312 14.34 -50.77 -12.90
CA VAL A 312 14.46 -50.56 -11.44
C VAL A 312 14.25 -51.87 -10.67
N LYS A 313 13.24 -52.65 -11.07
CA LYS A 313 12.94 -53.95 -10.46
C LYS A 313 14.00 -55.01 -10.77
N ARG A 314 14.50 -55.07 -12.01
CA ARG A 314 15.48 -56.08 -12.44
C ARG A 314 16.85 -55.87 -11.79
N GLU A 315 17.29 -54.62 -11.71
CA GLU A 315 18.60 -54.26 -11.13
C GLU A 315 18.54 -54.10 -9.60
N GLU A 316 17.36 -54.29 -8.98
CA GLU A 316 17.14 -54.18 -7.53
C GLU A 316 17.65 -52.86 -6.92
N ILE A 317 17.36 -51.73 -7.59
CA ILE A 317 17.79 -50.40 -7.18
C ILE A 317 16.65 -49.58 -6.57
N GLN A 318 16.96 -48.76 -5.57
CA GLN A 318 16.00 -47.82 -4.95
C GLN A 318 16.24 -46.36 -5.35
N CYS A 319 17.39 -46.09 -5.98
CA CYS A 319 17.80 -44.75 -6.39
C CYS A 319 17.80 -44.65 -7.91
N TYR A 320 17.16 -43.65 -8.51
CA TYR A 320 17.21 -43.45 -9.96
C TYR A 320 16.72 -42.05 -10.34
N ARG A 321 17.21 -41.54 -11.47
CA ARG A 321 16.68 -40.31 -12.05
C ARG A 321 15.36 -40.60 -12.76
N LEU A 322 14.28 -40.00 -12.27
CA LEU A 322 12.95 -40.12 -12.84
C LEU A 322 12.76 -39.15 -14.02
N TYR A 323 13.37 -37.97 -13.94
CA TYR A 323 13.22 -36.90 -14.93
C TYR A 323 14.50 -36.09 -15.02
N ASP A 324 14.92 -35.74 -16.24
CA ASP A 324 16.12 -34.95 -16.48
C ASP A 324 15.89 -33.94 -17.61
N ALA A 325 15.29 -32.80 -17.26
CA ALA A 325 14.97 -31.72 -18.20
C ALA A 325 14.31 -32.21 -19.51
N ASP A 326 13.47 -33.25 -19.44
CA ASP A 326 12.82 -33.85 -20.61
C ASP A 326 11.90 -32.88 -21.38
N LEU A 327 11.49 -31.79 -20.71
CA LEU A 327 10.65 -30.73 -21.25
C LEU A 327 11.44 -29.41 -21.22
N PRO A 328 11.53 -28.67 -22.35
CA PRO A 328 12.30 -27.42 -22.42
C PRO A 328 11.90 -26.36 -21.38
N GLU A 329 10.65 -26.37 -20.94
CA GLU A 329 10.11 -25.44 -19.96
C GLU A 329 10.60 -25.74 -18.55
N TYR A 330 10.93 -26.99 -18.25
CA TYR A 330 11.24 -27.47 -16.89
C TYR A 330 12.69 -27.96 -16.81
N ALA A 331 13.61 -27.02 -16.62
CA ALA A 331 15.02 -27.30 -16.44
C ALA A 331 15.31 -27.79 -15.01
N VAL A 332 14.80 -28.98 -14.67
CA VAL A 332 15.05 -29.64 -13.38
C VAL A 332 15.46 -31.09 -13.59
N ALA A 333 16.21 -31.64 -12.65
CA ALA A 333 16.35 -33.08 -12.45
C ALA A 333 15.49 -33.50 -11.25
N ILE A 334 14.81 -34.63 -11.36
CA ILE A 334 14.02 -35.22 -10.28
C ILE A 334 14.53 -36.64 -10.07
N ASP A 335 15.14 -36.86 -8.91
CA ASP A 335 15.72 -38.12 -8.50
C ASP A 335 14.89 -38.73 -7.37
N CYS A 336 14.66 -40.04 -7.44
CA CYS A 336 14.02 -40.82 -6.38
C CYS A 336 15.11 -41.51 -5.55
N TYR A 337 14.99 -41.48 -4.22
CA TYR A 337 15.83 -42.18 -3.25
C TYR A 337 14.94 -42.92 -2.25
N GLY A 338 14.50 -44.13 -2.60
CA GLY A 338 13.47 -44.83 -1.82
C GLY A 338 12.16 -44.04 -1.83
N GLU A 339 11.71 -43.61 -0.66
CA GLU A 339 10.50 -42.79 -0.47
C GLU A 339 10.77 -41.28 -0.59
N ALA A 340 12.04 -40.86 -0.55
CA ALA A 340 12.42 -39.47 -0.69
C ALA A 340 12.57 -39.05 -2.15
N VAL A 341 12.23 -37.78 -2.43
CA VAL A 341 12.35 -37.16 -3.74
C VAL A 341 13.31 -35.98 -3.64
N HIS A 342 14.31 -35.96 -4.50
CA HIS A 342 15.26 -34.87 -4.61
C HIS A 342 15.06 -34.14 -5.94
N VAL A 343 14.80 -32.84 -5.87
CA VAL A 343 14.60 -31.95 -7.02
C VAL A 343 15.80 -31.03 -7.13
N GLN A 344 16.50 -31.06 -8.26
CA GLN A 344 17.60 -30.16 -8.53
C GLN A 344 17.23 -29.21 -9.66
N GLU A 345 17.22 -27.91 -9.38
CA GLU A 345 16.97 -26.87 -10.39
C GLU A 345 18.27 -26.50 -11.11
N TYR A 346 18.26 -26.59 -12.44
CA TYR A 346 19.31 -26.03 -13.28
C TYR A 346 19.15 -24.51 -13.39
N ALA A 347 20.26 -23.79 -13.56
CA ALA A 347 20.21 -22.35 -13.75
C ALA A 347 19.33 -22.01 -14.97
N PRO A 348 18.22 -21.25 -14.79
CA PRO A 348 17.38 -20.87 -15.90
C PRO A 348 18.18 -19.98 -16.87
N PRO A 349 17.90 -20.05 -18.19
CA PRO A 349 18.52 -19.14 -19.15
C PRO A 349 18.29 -17.68 -18.74
N ALA A 350 19.24 -16.78 -19.04
CA ALA A 350 19.12 -15.35 -18.73
C ALA A 350 17.87 -14.68 -19.36
N THR A 351 17.25 -15.33 -20.36
CA THR A 351 16.02 -14.91 -21.02
C THR A 351 14.74 -15.22 -20.24
N VAL A 352 14.82 -16.01 -19.15
CA VAL A 352 13.66 -16.39 -18.33
C VAL A 352 13.60 -15.48 -17.10
N ALA A 353 12.52 -14.71 -16.97
CA ALA A 353 12.27 -13.89 -15.80
C ALA A 353 12.16 -14.73 -14.51
N GLU A 354 12.69 -14.22 -13.40
CA GLU A 354 12.73 -14.91 -12.11
C GLU A 354 11.33 -15.37 -11.63
N ALA A 355 10.31 -14.53 -11.85
CA ALA A 355 8.92 -14.88 -11.52
C ALA A 355 8.40 -16.11 -12.29
N THR A 356 8.84 -16.29 -13.54
CA THR A 356 8.48 -17.44 -14.37
C THR A 356 9.19 -18.70 -13.89
N ALA A 357 10.48 -18.61 -13.53
CA ALA A 357 11.22 -19.73 -12.95
C ALA A 357 10.59 -20.19 -11.62
N ARG A 358 10.26 -19.25 -10.73
CA ARG A 358 9.58 -19.54 -9.46
C ARG A 358 8.20 -20.18 -9.65
N ARG A 359 7.43 -19.72 -10.64
CA ARG A 359 6.14 -20.35 -11.00
C ARG A 359 6.34 -21.80 -11.44
N ARG A 360 7.29 -22.05 -12.35
CA ARG A 360 7.57 -23.39 -12.88
C ARG A 360 8.05 -24.37 -11.80
N LEU A 361 8.83 -23.92 -10.82
CA LEU A 361 9.15 -24.74 -9.64
C LEU A 361 7.92 -25.13 -8.82
N GLY A 362 6.97 -24.20 -8.67
CA GLY A 362 5.69 -24.51 -8.03
C GLY A 362 4.91 -25.58 -8.81
N GLU A 363 4.92 -25.49 -10.15
CA GLU A 363 4.33 -26.51 -11.02
C GLU A 363 5.02 -27.87 -10.87
N VAL A 364 6.36 -27.90 -10.72
CA VAL A 364 7.16 -29.11 -10.44
C VAL A 364 6.74 -29.76 -9.13
N ALA A 365 6.66 -28.98 -8.04
CA ALA A 365 6.25 -29.49 -6.74
C ALA A 365 4.82 -30.08 -6.79
N ALA A 366 3.89 -29.40 -7.46
CA ALA A 366 2.52 -29.89 -7.64
C ALA A 366 2.46 -31.20 -8.43
N ALA A 367 3.22 -31.30 -9.54
CA ALA A 367 3.27 -32.51 -10.35
C ALA A 367 3.90 -33.70 -9.58
N ILE A 368 4.93 -33.46 -8.77
CA ILE A 368 5.52 -34.48 -7.88
C ILE A 368 4.51 -34.97 -6.85
N ALA A 369 3.80 -34.05 -6.20
CA ALA A 369 2.77 -34.40 -5.22
C ALA A 369 1.65 -35.24 -5.84
N GLU A 370 1.22 -34.92 -7.07
CA GLU A 370 0.19 -35.68 -7.80
C GLU A 370 0.65 -37.10 -8.16
N VAL A 371 1.88 -37.25 -8.67
CA VAL A 371 2.34 -38.50 -9.30
C VAL A 371 3.07 -39.44 -8.35
N LEU A 372 3.92 -38.88 -7.48
CA LEU A 372 4.76 -39.65 -6.56
C LEU A 372 4.15 -39.75 -5.17
N GLN A 373 3.32 -38.77 -4.79
CA GLN A 373 2.68 -38.69 -3.47
C GLN A 373 3.67 -38.91 -2.31
N PRO A 374 4.85 -38.25 -2.31
CA PRO A 374 5.79 -38.40 -1.21
C PRO A 374 5.25 -37.72 0.04
N ASP A 375 5.72 -38.14 1.21
CA ASP A 375 5.52 -37.35 2.42
C ASP A 375 6.18 -35.97 2.24
N PRO A 376 5.52 -34.85 2.60
CA PRO A 376 6.06 -33.51 2.38
C PRO A 376 7.43 -33.27 3.04
N GLY A 377 7.72 -33.95 4.15
CA GLY A 377 9.02 -33.90 4.84
C GLY A 377 10.14 -34.66 4.13
N LEU A 378 9.83 -35.41 3.06
CA LEU A 378 10.77 -36.21 2.28
C LEU A 378 11.01 -35.64 0.86
N VAL A 379 10.62 -34.40 0.62
CA VAL A 379 10.90 -33.68 -0.63
C VAL A 379 11.99 -32.64 -0.41
N PHE A 380 13.14 -32.86 -1.05
CA PHE A 380 14.32 -32.01 -0.93
C PHE A 380 14.53 -31.23 -2.23
N THR A 381 14.74 -29.92 -2.15
CA THR A 381 14.98 -29.08 -3.35
C THR A 381 16.31 -28.34 -3.23
N LYS A 382 17.16 -28.45 -4.25
CA LYS A 382 18.45 -27.74 -4.32
C LYS A 382 18.54 -26.91 -5.60
N ARG A 383 19.19 -25.75 -5.50
CA ARG A 383 19.56 -24.91 -6.65
C ARG A 383 21.02 -25.12 -7.01
N ARG A 384 21.30 -25.29 -8.30
CA ARG A 384 22.68 -25.42 -8.78
C ARG A 384 23.22 -24.05 -9.20
N GLU A 385 23.92 -23.37 -8.30
CA GLU A 385 24.76 -22.21 -8.66
C GLU A 385 26.15 -22.69 -9.10
N ARG A 386 26.67 -22.15 -10.21
CA ARG A 386 28.07 -22.40 -10.61
C ARG A 386 28.98 -21.66 -9.62
N GLN A 387 29.63 -22.39 -8.72
CA GLN A 387 30.75 -21.84 -7.94
C GLN A 387 32.07 -22.42 -8.44
N SER A 388 33.05 -21.55 -8.68
CA SER A 388 34.43 -21.91 -8.99
C SER A 388 35.28 -21.87 -7.71
N GLY A 389 35.94 -22.99 -7.36
CA GLY A 389 36.89 -23.09 -6.25
C GLY A 389 36.58 -24.18 -5.21
N THR A 390 37.36 -24.24 -4.13
CA THR A 390 37.37 -25.25 -3.04
C THR A 390 36.15 -25.26 -2.12
N SER A 391 35.07 -24.55 -2.46
CA SER A 391 33.85 -24.42 -1.64
C SER A 391 32.90 -25.64 -1.73
N GLN A 392 33.34 -26.73 -2.36
CA GLN A 392 32.52 -27.92 -2.65
C GLN A 392 32.22 -28.79 -1.42
N TYR A 393 32.81 -28.49 -0.26
CA TYR A 393 32.70 -29.25 0.99
C TYR A 393 32.35 -28.37 2.22
N GLN A 394 31.39 -27.45 2.08
CA GLN A 394 30.83 -26.74 3.24
C GLN A 394 29.34 -27.09 3.42
N PRO A 395 28.90 -27.46 4.63
CA PRO A 395 27.48 -27.74 4.90
C PRO A 395 26.62 -26.49 4.68
N LEU A 396 25.47 -26.65 4.02
CA LEU A 396 24.51 -25.59 3.75
C LEU A 396 23.43 -25.43 4.84
N GLY A 397 23.47 -26.23 5.92
CA GLY A 397 22.40 -26.33 6.93
C GLY A 397 22.87 -26.55 8.38
N ASP A 398 21.90 -26.60 9.30
CA ASP A 398 22.04 -26.51 10.76
C ASP A 398 22.41 -27.81 11.51
N GLY A 399 22.95 -28.82 10.81
CA GLY A 399 23.47 -30.05 11.44
C GLY A 399 22.40 -31.00 11.98
N SER A 400 21.14 -30.84 11.57
CA SER A 400 20.09 -31.82 11.87
C SER A 400 20.21 -33.05 10.94
N ASN A 401 20.23 -34.25 11.51
CA ASN A 401 20.38 -35.53 10.76
C ASN A 401 19.13 -35.90 9.92
N MET A 402 18.28 -34.92 9.57
CA MET A 402 16.97 -35.10 8.94
C MET A 402 17.03 -35.38 7.43
N GLY A 403 18.21 -35.26 6.80
CA GLY A 403 18.42 -35.50 5.37
C GLY A 403 19.17 -36.79 5.02
N VAL A 404 19.55 -37.59 6.01
CA VAL A 404 20.38 -38.79 5.82
C VAL A 404 19.50 -40.03 5.67
N PHE A 405 19.65 -40.76 4.57
CA PHE A 405 18.86 -41.94 4.25
C PHE A 405 19.76 -43.12 3.89
N GLN A 406 19.33 -44.33 4.25
CA GLN A 406 19.92 -45.56 3.73
C GLN A 406 19.14 -46.04 2.52
N VAL A 407 19.85 -46.29 1.43
CA VAL A 407 19.29 -46.73 0.15
C VAL A 407 20.04 -47.95 -0.38
N ARG A 408 19.35 -48.79 -1.14
CA ARG A 408 19.92 -50.02 -1.71
C ARG A 408 20.13 -49.91 -3.21
N GLU A 409 21.27 -50.44 -3.66
CA GLU A 409 21.50 -50.79 -5.06
C GLU A 409 22.04 -52.22 -5.15
N GLY A 410 21.20 -53.13 -5.63
CA GLY A 410 21.50 -54.56 -5.64
C GLY A 410 21.81 -55.06 -4.22
N ARG A 411 23.04 -55.52 -4.02
CA ARG A 411 23.51 -56.04 -2.72
C ARG A 411 24.15 -54.97 -1.82
N ALA A 412 24.40 -53.77 -2.35
CA ALA A 412 25.05 -52.70 -1.61
C ALA A 412 24.02 -51.81 -0.90
N VAL A 413 24.39 -51.33 0.28
CA VAL A 413 23.65 -50.32 1.05
C VAL A 413 24.51 -49.06 1.09
N PHE A 414 23.95 -47.94 0.67
CA PHE A 414 24.59 -46.64 0.68
C PHE A 414 23.87 -45.72 1.65
N GLU A 415 24.64 -44.82 2.27
CA GLU A 415 24.12 -43.68 3.01
C GLU A 415 24.17 -42.45 2.09
N VAL A 416 23.03 -41.76 1.95
CA VAL A 416 22.90 -40.55 1.13
C VAL A 416 22.44 -39.39 1.98
N ASP A 417 22.87 -38.18 1.64
CA ASP A 417 22.42 -36.95 2.31
C ASP A 417 21.75 -36.00 1.29
N LEU A 418 20.44 -35.87 1.40
CA LEU A 418 19.64 -35.07 0.48
C LEU A 418 19.49 -33.61 0.93
N ALA A 419 20.01 -33.21 2.10
CA ALA A 419 19.81 -31.88 2.67
C ALA A 419 21.10 -31.09 2.86
N SER A 420 22.15 -31.69 3.42
CA SER A 420 23.27 -30.95 4.01
C SER A 420 24.35 -30.57 3.01
N TYR A 421 24.53 -31.34 1.93
CA TYR A 421 25.60 -31.17 0.93
C TYR A 421 25.03 -30.84 -0.45
N LEU A 422 25.87 -30.33 -1.36
CA LEU A 422 25.44 -30.04 -2.74
C LEU A 422 25.08 -31.33 -3.50
N ASP A 423 25.97 -32.32 -3.40
CA ASP A 423 25.76 -33.67 -3.93
C ASP A 423 25.09 -34.57 -2.89
N THR A 424 24.47 -35.66 -3.33
CA THR A 424 23.73 -36.59 -2.45
C THR A 424 24.62 -37.67 -1.82
N GLY A 425 25.89 -37.74 -2.20
CA GLY A 425 26.81 -38.83 -1.84
C GLY A 425 26.71 -40.06 -2.74
N LEU A 426 25.75 -40.11 -3.67
CA LEU A 426 25.54 -41.23 -4.60
C LEU A 426 25.27 -40.70 -6.02
N PHE A 427 26.25 -40.87 -6.92
CA PHE A 427 26.16 -40.37 -8.30
C PHE A 427 25.45 -41.39 -9.20
N LEU A 428 24.18 -41.10 -9.52
CA LEU A 428 23.32 -41.96 -10.32
C LEU A 428 23.84 -42.15 -11.76
N ASP A 429 24.58 -41.17 -12.29
CA ASP A 429 25.03 -41.11 -13.69
C ASP A 429 26.25 -42.01 -13.99
N HIS A 430 26.93 -42.52 -12.95
CA HIS A 430 28.11 -43.40 -13.09
C HIS A 430 27.76 -44.89 -13.17
N ARG A 431 26.47 -45.24 -13.19
CA ARG A 431 26.04 -46.62 -13.38
C ARG A 431 26.15 -47.00 -14.87
N PRO A 432 26.74 -48.16 -15.20
CA PRO A 432 26.56 -48.73 -16.53
C PRO A 432 25.07 -49.06 -16.71
N VAL A 433 24.42 -48.43 -17.69
CA VAL A 433 23.00 -48.62 -18.03
C VAL A 433 22.83 -49.80 -18.98
#